data_AF-A0A5R8MV62-F1
#
_entry.id   AF-A0A5R8MV62-F1
#
_cell.length_a   1.000
_cell.length_b   1.000
_cell.length_c   1.000
_cell.angle_alpha   90.00
_cell.angle_beta   90.00
_cell.angle_gamma   90.00
#
_symmetry.space_group_name_H-M   'P 1'
#
loop_
_entity.id
_entity.type
_entity.pdbx_description
1 polymer ?
#
loop_
_entity_poly.entity_id
_entity_poly.type
_entity_poly.pdbx_seq_one_letter_code
_entity_poly.pdbx_strand_id
1 'polypeptide(L)'
;MRERADRILDAAGELLLRHGYRKVTVDDIAARAEVGKGTVYLHWRTKNELFEALMLRESIELVEEWCALMRQDPANVRPHRFARVAFLSMCRRPLLRAMLATDLDLLGKLAHHPMRSHDLLAAERFHLVGEKYALLRTDVPHLAYTMAAAQVGFYVLDGTETADSALDLESRADALAFIVRETFEPAEQPSPEVLAAAATEFITIFSALIPPYRQWIYD
;
A
#
# COMPACT_ATOMS: atom_id res chain seq x y z
N MET A 1 -15.67 -20.56 -6.23
CA MET A 1 -14.37 -20.23 -6.87
C MET A 1 -13.54 -19.30 -6.00
N ARG A 2 -14.11 -18.19 -5.50
CA ARG A 2 -13.42 -17.26 -4.59
C ARG A 2 -12.82 -17.91 -3.33
N GLU A 3 -13.61 -18.66 -2.55
CA GLU A 3 -13.09 -19.37 -1.35
C GLU A 3 -11.87 -20.28 -1.64
N ARG A 4 -11.80 -20.85 -2.84
CA ARG A 4 -10.68 -21.70 -3.23
C ARG A 4 -9.44 -20.88 -3.58
N ALA A 5 -9.62 -19.78 -4.31
CA ALA A 5 -8.55 -18.81 -4.57
C ALA A 5 -8.02 -18.24 -3.24
N ASP A 6 -8.91 -17.89 -2.31
CA ASP A 6 -8.54 -17.36 -0.99
C ASP A 6 -7.65 -18.35 -0.21
N ARG A 7 -8.04 -19.62 -0.13
CA ARG A 7 -7.20 -20.66 0.51
C ARG A 7 -5.83 -20.83 -0.13
N ILE A 8 -5.75 -20.69 -1.46
CA ILE A 8 -4.46 -20.77 -2.18
C ILE A 8 -3.59 -19.55 -1.86
N LEU A 9 -4.17 -18.35 -1.85
CA LEU A 9 -3.47 -17.11 -1.51
C LEU A 9 -3.02 -17.11 -0.03
N ASP A 10 -3.83 -17.62 0.89
CA ASP A 10 -3.45 -17.76 2.30
C ASP A 10 -2.24 -18.69 2.47
N ALA A 11 -2.29 -19.86 1.84
CA ALA A 11 -1.17 -20.81 1.82
C ALA A 11 0.10 -20.18 1.23
N ALA A 12 -0.05 -19.40 0.15
CA ALA A 12 1.06 -18.71 -0.49
C ALA A 12 1.67 -17.63 0.42
N GLY A 13 0.84 -16.83 1.10
CA GLY A 13 1.29 -15.81 2.04
C GLY A 13 2.07 -16.39 3.22
N GLU A 14 1.55 -17.47 3.81
CA GLU A 14 2.26 -18.17 4.89
C GLU A 14 3.62 -18.71 4.45
N LEU A 15 3.66 -19.39 3.30
CA LEU A 15 4.89 -19.98 2.78
C LEU A 15 5.91 -18.91 2.39
N LEU A 16 5.45 -17.80 1.80
CA LEU A 16 6.28 -16.67 1.41
C LEU A 16 6.96 -16.03 2.62
N LEU A 17 6.21 -15.76 3.70
CA LEU A 17 6.76 -15.18 4.92
C LEU A 17 7.78 -16.10 5.60
N ARG A 18 7.56 -17.42 5.56
CA ARG A 18 8.44 -18.39 6.23
C ARG A 18 9.70 -18.72 5.44
N HIS A 19 9.60 -18.83 4.12
CA HIS A 19 10.68 -19.40 3.29
C HIS A 19 11.24 -18.41 2.26
N GLY A 20 10.55 -17.30 2.01
CA GLY A 20 10.90 -16.34 0.97
C GLY A 20 10.53 -16.80 -0.44
N TYR A 21 10.37 -15.84 -1.35
CA TYR A 21 9.84 -16.06 -2.70
C TYR A 21 10.62 -17.11 -3.52
N ARG A 22 11.96 -17.16 -3.38
CA ARG A 22 12.82 -18.07 -4.15
C ARG A 22 12.63 -19.55 -3.78
N LYS A 23 12.35 -19.85 -2.50
CA LYS A 23 12.27 -21.23 -1.99
C LYS A 23 10.87 -21.85 -2.10
N VAL A 24 9.84 -21.03 -2.26
CA VAL A 24 8.45 -21.51 -2.39
C VAL A 24 8.14 -21.93 -3.83
N THR A 25 7.57 -23.11 -4.01
CA THR A 25 7.06 -23.63 -5.29
C THR A 25 5.53 -23.65 -5.32
N VAL A 26 4.97 -23.74 -6.53
CA VAL A 26 3.50 -23.92 -6.71
C VAL A 26 3.03 -25.26 -6.14
N ASP A 27 3.89 -26.28 -6.12
CA ASP A 27 3.58 -27.58 -5.51
C ASP A 27 3.44 -27.47 -3.99
N ASP A 28 4.34 -26.74 -3.33
CA ASP A 28 4.27 -26.48 -1.89
C ASP A 28 2.97 -25.75 -1.53
N ILE A 29 2.59 -24.75 -2.34
CA ILE A 29 1.36 -23.97 -2.15
C ILE A 29 0.14 -24.86 -2.33
N ALA A 30 0.09 -25.67 -3.40
CA ALA A 30 -1.03 -26.57 -3.68
C ALA A 30 -1.22 -27.59 -2.55
N ALA A 31 -0.11 -28.18 -2.07
CA ALA A 31 -0.12 -29.10 -0.93
C ALA A 31 -0.62 -28.42 0.34
N ARG A 32 -0.12 -27.22 0.67
CA ARG A 32 -0.53 -26.45 1.86
C ARG A 32 -1.99 -25.99 1.82
N ALA A 33 -2.52 -25.69 0.63
CA ALA A 33 -3.91 -25.29 0.41
C ALA A 33 -4.87 -26.48 0.23
N GLU A 34 -4.36 -27.71 0.28
CA GLU A 34 -5.11 -28.95 0.08
C GLU A 34 -5.87 -28.97 -1.26
N VAL A 35 -5.19 -28.57 -2.33
CA VAL A 35 -5.70 -28.58 -3.72
C VAL A 35 -4.72 -29.28 -4.66
N GLY A 36 -5.20 -29.68 -5.84
CA GLY A 36 -4.31 -30.17 -6.89
C GLY A 36 -3.51 -29.03 -7.53
N LYS A 37 -2.27 -29.30 -7.97
CA LYS A 37 -1.42 -28.33 -8.69
C LYS A 37 -2.15 -27.68 -9.89
N GLY A 38 -2.87 -28.49 -10.66
CA GLY A 38 -3.67 -28.00 -11.80
C GLY A 38 -4.72 -26.97 -11.38
N THR A 39 -5.28 -27.09 -10.17
CA THR A 39 -6.23 -26.13 -9.62
C THR A 39 -5.61 -24.76 -9.36
N VAL A 40 -4.35 -24.70 -8.95
CA VAL A 40 -3.62 -23.43 -8.82
C VAL A 40 -3.44 -22.77 -10.18
N TYR A 41 -3.05 -23.55 -11.20
CA TYR A 41 -2.86 -23.04 -12.56
C TYR A 41 -4.15 -22.64 -13.28
N LEU A 42 -5.32 -23.09 -12.82
CA LEU A 42 -6.61 -22.58 -13.30
C LEU A 42 -6.86 -21.13 -12.89
N HIS A 43 -6.30 -20.70 -11.75
CA HIS A 43 -6.42 -19.32 -11.25
C HIS A 43 -5.27 -18.44 -11.73
N TRP A 44 -4.03 -18.93 -11.63
CA TRP A 44 -2.83 -18.15 -11.99
C TRP A 44 -1.86 -19.01 -12.79
N ARG A 45 -1.53 -18.58 -14.01
CA ARG A 45 -0.73 -19.36 -14.97
C ARG A 45 0.72 -19.48 -14.53
N THR A 46 1.20 -18.55 -13.71
CA THR A 46 2.58 -18.53 -13.23
C THR A 46 2.64 -18.32 -11.72
N LYS A 47 3.78 -18.71 -11.12
CA LYS A 47 4.08 -18.39 -9.73
C LYS A 47 4.08 -16.88 -9.47
N ASN A 48 4.48 -16.08 -10.48
CA ASN A 48 4.48 -14.62 -10.39
C ASN A 48 3.07 -14.09 -10.27
N GLU A 49 2.19 -14.46 -11.21
CA GLU A 49 0.78 -14.03 -11.21
C GLU A 49 0.08 -14.37 -9.87
N LEU A 50 0.39 -15.53 -9.28
CA LEU A 50 -0.14 -15.90 -7.96
C LEU A 50 0.34 -14.94 -6.86
N PHE A 51 1.63 -14.61 -6.82
CA PHE A 51 2.16 -13.68 -5.81
C PHE A 51 1.74 -12.23 -6.06
N GLU A 52 1.58 -11.83 -7.31
CA GLU A 52 0.96 -10.57 -7.71
C GLU A 52 -0.49 -10.49 -7.18
N ALA A 53 -1.25 -11.58 -7.28
CA ALA A 53 -2.62 -11.65 -6.76
C ALA A 53 -2.68 -11.55 -5.25
N LEU A 54 -1.74 -12.22 -4.58
CA LEU A 54 -1.57 -12.08 -3.14
C LEU A 54 -1.30 -10.61 -2.76
N MET A 55 -0.38 -9.93 -3.44
CA MET A 55 -0.07 -8.53 -3.13
C MET A 55 -1.26 -7.60 -3.40
N LEU A 56 -2.00 -7.80 -4.50
CA LEU A 56 -3.22 -7.02 -4.75
C LEU A 56 -4.29 -7.25 -3.68
N ARG A 57 -4.43 -8.49 -3.18
CA ARG A 57 -5.37 -8.79 -2.10
C ARG A 57 -5.00 -8.02 -0.83
N GLU A 58 -3.73 -8.03 -0.43
CA GLU A 58 -3.24 -7.24 0.71
C GLU A 58 -3.46 -5.74 0.50
N SER A 59 -3.26 -5.24 -0.73
CA SER A 59 -3.52 -3.84 -1.09
C SER A 59 -5.02 -3.47 -1.01
N ILE A 60 -5.94 -4.37 -1.32
CA ILE A 60 -7.38 -4.14 -1.12
C ILE A 60 -7.66 -3.87 0.36
N GLU A 61 -7.17 -4.73 1.25
CA GLU A 61 -7.40 -4.58 2.69
C GLU A 61 -6.79 -3.28 3.24
N LEU A 62 -5.62 -2.91 2.73
CA LEU A 62 -4.96 -1.64 3.07
C LEU A 62 -5.81 -0.42 2.66
N VAL A 63 -6.31 -0.44 1.42
CA VAL A 63 -7.17 0.62 0.88
C VAL A 63 -8.51 0.70 1.62
N GLU A 64 -9.11 -0.45 1.97
CA GLU A 64 -10.33 -0.51 2.77
C GLU A 64 -10.13 0.08 4.17
N GLU A 65 -9.00 -0.22 4.83
CA GLU A 65 -8.61 0.37 6.12
C GLU A 65 -8.47 1.90 6.01
N TRP A 66 -7.75 2.40 5.01
CA TRP A 66 -7.59 3.85 4.80
C TRP A 66 -8.93 4.55 4.59
N CYS A 67 -9.79 3.99 3.74
CA CYS A 67 -11.14 4.49 3.54
C CYS A 67 -11.94 4.51 4.86
N ALA A 68 -11.85 3.47 5.68
CA ALA A 68 -12.53 3.41 6.97
C ALA A 68 -12.02 4.50 7.94
N LEU A 69 -10.71 4.70 8.01
CA LEU A 69 -10.09 5.73 8.86
C LEU A 69 -10.47 7.15 8.43
N MET A 70 -10.57 7.42 7.12
CA MET A 70 -11.06 8.71 6.62
C MET A 70 -12.55 8.94 6.89
N ARG A 71 -13.37 7.88 6.84
CA ARG A 71 -14.80 7.97 7.20
C ARG A 71 -14.99 8.24 8.69
N GLN A 72 -14.14 7.64 9.53
CA GLN A 72 -14.19 7.82 10.98
C GLN A 72 -13.75 9.22 11.40
N ASP A 73 -12.65 9.71 10.82
CA ASP A 73 -12.12 11.05 11.07
C ASP A 73 -11.64 11.67 9.75
N PRO A 74 -12.41 12.61 9.16
CA PRO A 74 -12.02 13.32 7.96
C PRO A 74 -10.69 14.06 8.07
N ALA A 75 -10.19 14.38 9.28
CA ALA A 75 -8.87 14.99 9.42
C ALA A 75 -7.74 14.08 8.94
N ASN A 76 -7.96 12.77 8.82
CA ASN A 76 -7.00 11.82 8.27
C ASN A 76 -6.66 12.06 6.79
N VAL A 77 -7.36 12.95 6.08
CA VAL A 77 -6.96 13.40 4.74
C VAL A 77 -5.84 14.43 4.72
N ARG A 78 -5.52 15.03 5.88
CA ARG A 78 -4.35 15.92 5.97
C ARG A 78 -3.10 15.10 5.63
N PRO A 79 -2.24 15.52 4.67
CA PRO A 79 -1.09 14.75 4.20
C PRO A 79 -0.25 14.10 5.30
N HIS A 80 0.07 14.80 6.38
CA HIS A 80 0.86 14.29 7.50
C HIS A 80 0.16 13.19 8.29
N ARG A 81 -1.16 13.32 8.52
CA ARG A 81 -1.95 12.30 9.21
C ARG A 81 -2.11 11.07 8.32
N PHE A 82 -2.38 11.30 7.04
CA PHE A 82 -2.47 10.21 6.07
C PHE A 82 -1.14 9.47 5.95
N ALA A 83 -0.02 10.18 5.81
CA ALA A 83 1.31 9.57 5.72
C ALA A 83 1.63 8.72 6.97
N ARG A 84 1.31 9.21 8.17
CA ARG A 84 1.45 8.47 9.43
C ARG A 84 0.63 7.17 9.41
N VAL A 85 -0.65 7.28 9.08
CA VAL A 85 -1.58 6.14 9.02
C VAL A 85 -1.12 5.14 7.97
N ALA A 86 -0.84 5.59 6.75
CA ALA A 86 -0.38 4.75 5.65
C ALA A 86 0.89 3.99 6.03
N PHE A 87 1.84 4.66 6.68
CA PHE A 87 3.07 4.03 7.15
C PHE A 87 2.80 2.93 8.17
N LEU A 88 1.99 3.20 9.19
CA LEU A 88 1.63 2.21 10.20
C LEU A 88 0.86 1.03 9.62
N SER A 89 -0.16 1.28 8.79
CA SER A 89 -0.98 0.23 8.16
C SER A 89 -0.13 -0.66 7.25
N MET A 90 0.84 -0.08 6.55
CA MET A 90 1.79 -0.81 5.71
C MET A 90 2.75 -1.66 6.54
N CYS A 91 3.45 -1.07 7.52
CA CYS A 91 4.45 -1.77 8.33
C CYS A 91 3.86 -2.86 9.25
N ARG A 92 2.56 -2.77 9.58
CA ARG A 92 1.83 -3.80 10.34
C ARG A 92 1.43 -5.01 9.48
N ARG A 93 1.52 -4.93 8.15
CA ARG A 93 1.25 -6.04 7.22
C ARG A 93 2.56 -6.70 6.80
N PRO A 94 2.89 -7.90 7.30
CA PRO A 94 4.20 -8.52 7.09
C PRO A 94 4.54 -8.73 5.61
N LEU A 95 3.55 -9.07 4.77
CA LEU A 95 3.75 -9.31 3.34
C LEU A 95 4.14 -8.02 2.59
N LEU A 96 3.39 -6.95 2.79
CA LEU A 96 3.67 -5.66 2.16
C LEU A 96 4.95 -5.01 2.72
N ARG A 97 5.19 -5.15 4.03
CA ARG A 97 6.45 -4.69 4.64
C ARG A 97 7.65 -5.44 4.07
N ALA A 98 7.59 -6.77 3.99
CA ALA A 98 8.68 -7.58 3.44
C ALA A 98 9.01 -7.21 2.00
N MET A 99 7.99 -6.85 1.21
CA MET A 99 8.14 -6.34 -0.15
C MET A 99 8.97 -5.05 -0.18
N LEU A 100 8.72 -4.11 0.72
CA LEU A 100 9.45 -2.83 0.77
C LEU A 100 10.87 -2.96 1.31
N ALA A 101 11.08 -3.82 2.31
CA ALA A 101 12.34 -3.89 3.06
C ALA A 101 13.41 -4.83 2.46
N THR A 102 13.03 -5.87 1.70
CA THR A 102 13.92 -7.06 1.59
C THR A 102 14.24 -7.53 0.19
N ASP A 103 13.55 -7.06 -0.87
CA ASP A 103 13.74 -7.66 -2.20
C ASP A 103 13.59 -6.62 -3.32
N LEU A 104 14.68 -5.89 -3.62
CA LEU A 104 14.74 -4.98 -4.77
C LEU A 104 14.46 -5.68 -6.11
N ASP A 105 14.77 -6.99 -6.22
CA ASP A 105 14.49 -7.79 -7.42
C ASP A 105 12.98 -8.09 -7.55
N LEU A 106 12.29 -8.38 -6.43
CA LEU A 106 10.84 -8.55 -6.41
C LEU A 106 10.12 -7.22 -6.58
N LEU A 107 10.60 -6.13 -5.97
CA LEU A 107 10.14 -4.77 -6.23
C LEU A 107 10.31 -4.38 -7.70
N GLY A 108 11.41 -4.76 -8.35
CA GLY A 108 11.63 -4.51 -9.78
C GLY A 108 10.66 -5.29 -10.69
N LYS A 109 10.33 -6.54 -10.34
CA LYS A 109 9.37 -7.36 -11.08
C LYS A 109 7.93 -6.92 -10.84
N LEU A 110 7.59 -6.53 -9.61
CA LEU A 110 6.28 -5.96 -9.24
C LEU A 110 6.14 -4.49 -9.64
N ALA A 111 7.23 -3.77 -9.89
CA ALA A 111 7.21 -2.45 -10.53
C ALA A 111 6.69 -2.54 -11.98
N HIS A 112 6.49 -3.73 -12.53
CA HIS A 112 5.79 -3.96 -13.79
C HIS A 112 4.45 -4.70 -13.61
N HIS A 113 3.91 -4.70 -12.39
CA HIS A 113 2.62 -5.32 -12.08
C HIS A 113 1.51 -4.73 -12.97
N PRO A 114 0.56 -5.55 -13.45
CA PRO A 114 -0.50 -5.14 -14.39
C PRO A 114 -1.32 -3.93 -13.95
N MET A 115 -1.44 -3.68 -12.64
CA MET A 115 -2.20 -2.56 -12.08
C MET A 115 -1.41 -1.28 -11.84
N ARG A 116 -0.11 -1.23 -12.15
CA ARG A 116 0.72 -0.04 -11.93
C ARG A 116 0.12 1.23 -12.52
N SER A 117 -0.44 1.16 -13.72
CA SER A 117 -1.09 2.31 -14.35
C SER A 117 -2.30 2.81 -13.56
N HIS A 118 -3.09 1.90 -12.97
CA HIS A 118 -4.21 2.27 -12.10
C HIS A 118 -3.73 2.95 -10.82
N ASP A 119 -2.63 2.44 -10.23
CA ASP A 119 -2.03 2.98 -9.01
C ASP A 119 -1.48 4.39 -9.24
N LEU A 120 -0.78 4.59 -10.37
CA LEU A 120 -0.25 5.90 -10.77
C LEU A 120 -1.37 6.90 -11.01
N LEU A 121 -2.45 6.50 -11.70
CA LEU A 121 -3.61 7.37 -11.91
C LEU A 121 -4.33 7.72 -10.60
N ALA A 122 -4.41 6.78 -9.65
CA ALA A 122 -4.96 7.08 -8.33
C ALA A 122 -4.06 8.03 -7.54
N ALA A 123 -2.74 7.83 -7.59
CA ALA A 123 -1.77 8.73 -6.98
C ALA A 123 -1.84 10.14 -7.59
N GLU A 124 -1.95 10.27 -8.91
CA GLU A 124 -2.13 11.55 -9.59
C GLU A 124 -3.42 12.25 -9.13
N ARG A 125 -4.55 11.55 -9.14
CA ARG A 125 -5.83 12.09 -8.64
C ARG A 125 -5.77 12.49 -7.17
N PHE A 126 -5.06 11.72 -6.33
CA PHE A 126 -4.84 12.04 -4.92
C PHE A 126 -4.15 13.41 -4.78
N HIS A 127 -3.10 13.68 -5.56
CA HIS A 127 -2.43 14.98 -5.55
C HIS A 127 -3.33 16.11 -6.03
N LEU A 128 -4.09 15.90 -7.12
CA LEU A 128 -5.02 16.90 -7.66
C LEU A 128 -6.11 17.28 -6.63
N VAL A 129 -6.63 16.31 -5.87
CA VAL A 129 -7.57 16.57 -4.77
C VAL A 129 -6.88 17.35 -3.65
N GLY A 130 -5.65 16.99 -3.29
CA GLY A 130 -4.85 17.73 -2.31
C GLY A 130 -4.67 19.21 -2.69
N GLU A 131 -4.37 19.50 -3.95
CA GLU A 131 -4.28 20.87 -4.48
C GLU A 131 -5.63 21.59 -4.47
N LYS A 132 -6.68 20.94 -4.97
CA LYS A 132 -8.06 21.48 -5.03
C LYS A 132 -8.56 21.95 -3.66
N TYR A 133 -8.24 21.22 -2.60
CA TYR A 133 -8.65 21.54 -1.23
C TYR A 133 -7.60 22.32 -0.44
N ALA A 134 -6.55 22.83 -1.10
CA ALA A 134 -5.45 23.57 -0.48
C ALA A 134 -4.82 22.83 0.71
N LEU A 135 -4.70 21.50 0.61
CA LEU A 135 -4.03 20.65 1.59
C LEU A 135 -2.51 20.59 1.37
N LEU A 136 -2.05 21.02 0.19
CA LEU A 136 -0.67 20.99 -0.24
C LEU A 136 -0.18 22.40 -0.56
N ARG A 137 1.08 22.67 -0.23
CA ARG A 137 1.81 23.88 -0.61
C ARG A 137 2.01 23.93 -2.12
N THR A 138 2.09 25.13 -2.68
CA THR A 138 2.30 25.33 -4.12
C THR A 138 3.72 25.79 -4.46
N ASP A 139 4.53 26.10 -3.44
CA ASP A 139 5.90 26.60 -3.58
C ASP A 139 6.98 25.51 -3.46
N VAL A 140 6.58 24.25 -3.26
CA VAL A 140 7.50 23.11 -3.17
C VAL A 140 7.89 22.64 -4.57
N PRO A 141 9.19 22.66 -4.95
CA PRO A 141 9.63 22.17 -6.25
C PRO A 141 9.33 20.69 -6.42
N HIS A 142 8.74 20.34 -7.57
CA HIS A 142 8.41 18.95 -7.92
C HIS A 142 7.64 18.22 -6.80
N LEU A 143 6.63 18.88 -6.21
CA LEU A 143 5.94 18.45 -4.99
C LEU A 143 5.64 16.94 -4.94
N ALA A 144 5.01 16.39 -5.98
CA ALA A 144 4.65 14.98 -6.02
C ALA A 144 5.87 14.04 -5.92
N TYR A 145 6.96 14.37 -6.61
CA TYR A 145 8.21 13.60 -6.55
C TYR A 145 8.88 13.74 -5.19
N THR A 146 9.02 14.96 -4.67
CA THR A 146 9.69 15.23 -3.39
C THR A 146 8.94 14.58 -2.22
N MET A 147 7.61 14.62 -2.24
CA MET A 147 6.77 13.97 -1.24
C MET A 147 6.87 12.44 -1.32
N ALA A 148 6.79 11.87 -2.53
CA ALA A 148 6.95 10.44 -2.72
C ALA A 148 8.34 9.96 -2.26
N ALA A 149 9.41 10.68 -2.61
CA ALA A 149 10.78 10.35 -2.21
C ALA A 149 10.95 10.40 -0.68
N ALA A 150 10.40 11.43 -0.02
CA ALA A 150 10.40 11.53 1.42
C ALA A 150 9.69 10.33 2.06
N GLN A 151 8.47 9.98 1.62
CA GLN A 151 7.71 8.86 2.17
C GLN A 151 8.39 7.50 1.91
N VAL A 152 8.85 7.24 0.68
CA VAL A 152 9.53 6.00 0.29
C VAL A 152 10.80 5.80 1.12
N GLY A 153 11.54 6.87 1.42
CA GLY A 153 12.73 6.81 2.27
C GLY A 153 12.45 6.18 3.65
N PHE A 154 11.31 6.49 4.28
CA PHE A 154 10.95 5.90 5.57
C PHE A 154 10.64 4.41 5.48
N TYR A 155 10.03 3.96 4.38
CA TYR A 155 9.75 2.53 4.17
C TYR A 155 11.03 1.73 3.88
N VAL A 156 11.98 2.30 3.13
CA VAL A 156 13.23 1.64 2.77
C VAL A 156 14.20 1.60 3.95
N LEU A 157 14.24 2.65 4.77
CA LEU A 157 15.09 2.68 5.96
C LEU A 157 14.51 1.85 7.12
N ASP A 158 13.21 1.55 7.13
CA ASP A 158 12.59 0.62 8.10
C ASP A 158 13.19 -0.79 7.97
N GLY A 159 14.02 -1.18 8.95
CA GLY A 159 14.72 -2.47 8.96
C GLY A 159 16.23 -2.40 8.72
N THR A 160 16.78 -1.21 8.50
CA THR A 160 18.23 -0.98 8.48
C THR A 160 18.73 -0.52 9.86
N GLU A 161 19.92 -0.97 10.28
CA GLU A 161 20.58 -0.42 11.47
C GLU A 161 21.02 1.02 11.18
N THR A 162 20.23 1.99 11.64
CA THR A 162 20.61 3.41 11.65
C THR A 162 21.15 3.80 13.03
N ALA A 163 21.75 4.99 13.16
CA ALA A 163 22.20 5.53 14.46
C ALA A 163 21.06 5.58 15.51
N ASP A 164 19.81 5.68 15.04
CA ASP A 164 18.56 5.62 15.81
C ASP A 164 17.87 4.25 15.75
N SER A 165 18.62 3.14 15.65
CA SER A 165 18.13 1.75 15.58
C SER A 165 17.19 1.31 16.73
N ALA A 166 16.93 2.20 17.70
CA ALA A 166 16.02 2.00 18.83
C ALA A 166 14.63 2.65 18.67
N LEU A 167 14.33 3.39 17.58
CA LEU A 167 13.01 4.01 17.44
C LEU A 167 11.92 2.97 17.17
N ASP A 168 10.87 2.97 17.99
CA ASP A 168 9.69 2.16 17.76
C ASP A 168 8.94 2.60 16.49
N LEU A 169 7.96 1.79 16.08
CA LEU A 169 7.23 2.04 14.85
C LEU A 169 6.40 3.35 14.90
N GLU A 170 5.85 3.69 16.07
CA GLU A 170 5.04 4.90 16.25
C GLU A 170 5.91 6.16 16.14
N SER A 171 7.08 6.16 16.77
CA SER A 171 8.03 7.28 16.73
C SER A 171 8.50 7.59 15.31
N ARG A 172 8.70 6.54 14.49
CA ARG A 172 9.06 6.69 13.07
C ARG A 172 7.90 7.22 12.25
N ALA A 173 6.68 6.78 12.54
CA ALA A 173 5.47 7.33 11.94
C ALA A 173 5.29 8.82 12.29
N ASP A 174 5.59 9.21 13.53
CA ASP A 174 5.55 10.60 13.98
C ASP A 174 6.62 11.46 13.30
N ALA A 175 7.83 10.93 13.11
CA ALA A 175 8.89 11.60 12.35
C ALA A 175 8.51 11.80 10.87
N LEU A 176 7.89 10.81 10.24
CA LEU A 176 7.35 10.95 8.88
C LEU A 176 6.25 12.03 8.84
N ALA A 177 5.31 11.99 9.78
CA ALA A 177 4.24 12.98 9.88
C ALA A 177 4.81 14.39 10.03
N PHE A 178 5.84 14.56 10.87
CA PHE A 178 6.50 15.84 11.08
C PHE A 178 7.08 16.39 9.78
N ILE A 179 7.90 15.63 9.06
CA ILE A 179 8.49 16.10 7.80
C ILE A 179 7.40 16.43 6.77
N VAL A 180 6.36 15.59 6.68
CA VAL A 180 5.27 15.81 5.73
C VAL A 180 4.51 17.10 6.05
N ARG A 181 4.22 17.34 7.33
CA ARG A 181 3.55 18.55 7.84
C ARG A 181 4.36 19.80 7.49
N GLU A 182 5.63 19.83 7.89
CA GLU A 182 6.47 21.03 7.77
C GLU A 182 6.85 21.35 6.31
N THR A 183 7.00 20.31 5.48
CA THR A 183 7.48 20.47 4.11
C THR A 183 6.36 20.70 3.11
N PHE A 184 5.23 19.99 3.23
CA PHE A 184 4.23 19.93 2.16
C PHE A 184 2.88 20.55 2.52
N GLU A 185 2.54 20.79 3.79
CA GLU A 185 1.25 21.37 4.16
C GLU A 185 1.31 22.90 4.33
N PRO A 186 0.24 23.63 3.96
CA PRO A 186 0.12 25.04 4.31
C PRO A 186 0.07 25.25 5.84
N ALA A 187 0.52 26.42 6.30
CA ALA A 187 0.46 26.78 7.72
C ALA A 187 -0.98 26.97 8.21
N GLU A 188 -1.86 27.46 7.33
CA GLU A 188 -3.28 27.63 7.62
C GLU A 188 -3.97 26.28 7.71
N GLN A 189 -4.82 26.12 8.72
CA GLN A 189 -5.55 24.88 8.94
C GLN A 189 -6.85 24.86 8.13
N PRO A 190 -7.08 23.84 7.28
CA PRO A 190 -8.35 23.69 6.58
C PRO A 190 -9.49 23.52 7.56
N SER A 191 -10.66 24.10 7.22
CA SER A 191 -11.87 23.97 8.02
C SER A 191 -12.37 22.51 8.05
N PRO A 192 -13.14 22.10 9.08
CA PRO A 192 -13.72 20.76 9.12
C PRO A 192 -14.57 20.41 7.89
N GLU A 193 -15.25 21.41 7.31
CA GLU A 193 -16.07 21.24 6.10
C GLU A 193 -15.22 20.91 4.87
N VAL A 194 -14.07 21.60 4.71
CA VAL A 194 -13.09 21.30 3.65
C VAL A 194 -12.53 19.89 3.81
N LEU A 195 -12.19 19.49 5.04
CA LEU A 195 -11.67 18.15 5.33
C LEU A 195 -12.72 17.06 5.03
N ALA A 196 -13.98 17.28 5.38
CA ALA A 196 -15.07 16.34 5.08
C ALA A 196 -15.31 16.20 3.56
N ALA A 197 -15.28 17.30 2.82
CA ALA A 197 -15.41 17.28 1.37
C ALA A 197 -14.22 16.54 0.71
N ALA A 198 -12.99 16.87 1.12
CA ALA A 198 -11.79 16.19 0.66
C ALA A 198 -11.84 14.67 0.95
N ALA A 199 -12.23 14.27 2.17
CA ALA A 199 -12.37 12.86 2.55
C ALA A 199 -13.30 12.10 1.63
N THR A 200 -14.43 12.69 1.26
CA THR A 200 -15.37 12.06 0.33
C THR A 200 -14.73 11.78 -1.02
N GLU A 201 -13.94 12.72 -1.56
CA GLU A 201 -13.25 12.53 -2.85
C GLU A 201 -12.07 11.56 -2.76
N PHE A 202 -11.26 11.62 -1.70
CA PHE A 202 -10.19 10.65 -1.44
C PHE A 202 -10.73 9.22 -1.32
N ILE A 203 -11.79 9.01 -0.52
CA ILE A 203 -12.45 7.71 -0.36
C ILE A 203 -12.95 7.21 -1.73
N THR A 204 -13.47 8.10 -2.57
CA THR A 204 -13.95 7.73 -3.91
C THR A 204 -12.79 7.25 -4.79
N ILE A 205 -11.66 7.97 -4.79
CA ILE A 205 -10.46 7.60 -5.56
C ILE A 205 -9.92 6.24 -5.09
N PHE A 206 -9.79 6.05 -3.78
CA PHE A 206 -9.27 4.82 -3.19
C PHE A 206 -10.21 3.64 -3.43
N SER A 207 -11.51 3.80 -3.17
CA SER A 207 -12.48 2.73 -3.37
C SER A 207 -12.59 2.29 -4.84
N ALA A 208 -12.28 3.18 -5.79
CA ALA A 208 -12.25 2.85 -7.21
C ALA A 208 -11.08 1.94 -7.63
N LEU A 209 -10.04 1.77 -6.80
CA LEU A 209 -8.97 0.79 -7.02
C LEU A 209 -9.42 -0.65 -6.79
N ILE A 210 -10.39 -0.86 -5.90
CA ILE A 210 -10.76 -2.20 -5.42
C ILE A 210 -11.41 -3.06 -6.51
N PRO A 211 -12.41 -2.61 -7.30
CA PRO A 211 -13.06 -3.49 -8.27
C PRO A 211 -12.11 -4.03 -9.33
N PRO A 212 -11.24 -3.22 -9.97
CA PRO A 212 -10.23 -3.73 -10.89
C PRO A 212 -9.29 -4.76 -10.25
N TYR A 213 -8.84 -4.53 -9.00
CA TYR A 213 -7.98 -5.50 -8.31
C TYR A 213 -8.71 -6.83 -8.08
N ARG A 214 -9.96 -6.77 -7.59
CA ARG A 214 -10.78 -7.98 -7.38
C ARG A 214 -11.02 -8.73 -8.68
N GLN A 215 -11.31 -8.01 -9.76
CA GLN A 215 -11.45 -8.62 -11.09
C GLN A 215 -10.17 -9.37 -11.47
N TRP A 216 -9.01 -8.72 -11.37
CA TRP A 216 -7.75 -9.35 -11.73
C TRP A 216 -7.38 -10.56 -10.86
N ILE A 217 -7.76 -10.57 -9.58
CA ILE A 217 -7.48 -11.68 -8.66
C ILE A 217 -8.39 -12.90 -8.94
N TYR A 218 -9.67 -12.68 -9.27
CA TYR A 218 -10.70 -13.72 -9.20
C TYR A 218 -11.34 -14.11 -10.55
N ASP A 219 -11.14 -13.34 -11.62
CA ASP A 219 -11.69 -13.60 -12.96
C ASP A 219 -10.63 -14.15 -13.93
#